data_AF-A0A151RJ15-F1
#
_entry.id   AF-A0A151RJ15-F1
#
_cell.length_a   1.000
_cell.length_b   1.000
_cell.length_c   1.000
_cell.angle_alpha   90.00
_cell.angle_beta   90.00
_cell.angle_gamma   90.00
#
_symmetry.space_group_name_H-M   'P 1'
#
loop_
_entity.id
_entity.type
_entity.pdbx_description
1 polymer ?
#
loop_
_entity_poly.entity_id
_entity_poly.type
_entity_poly.pdbx_seq_one_letter_code
_entity_poly.pdbx_strand_id
1 'polypeptide(L)'
;QDIELAKTLLRPGSLFIEDLSQQNNFSKEGYGSVPLTFIICTEDLGVPLNFQLWMIQNAGIKDVLEIKGADHMPMLSKPQQLCDSLLHIANKYA
;
A
#
# COMPACT_ATOMS: atom_id res chain seq x y z
N GLN A 1 -1.66 -21.23 6.03
CA GLN A 1 -1.12 -21.79 4.78
C GLN A 1 -0.10 -20.80 4.18
N ASP A 2 -0.39 -19.51 4.20
CA ASP A 2 0.47 -18.45 3.63
C ASP A 2 1.84 -18.31 4.32
N ILE A 3 1.92 -18.49 5.64
CA ILE A 3 3.17 -18.37 6.41
C ILE A 3 4.22 -19.42 5.98
N GLU A 4 3.80 -20.66 5.74
CA GLU A 4 4.73 -21.73 5.35
C GLU A 4 5.26 -21.49 3.93
N LEU A 5 4.39 -21.05 3.01
CA LEU A 5 4.82 -20.65 1.67
C LEU A 5 5.81 -19.48 1.75
N ALA A 6 5.52 -18.46 2.56
CA ALA A 6 6.40 -17.31 2.76
C ALA A 6 7.79 -17.76 3.25
N LYS A 7 7.88 -18.68 4.22
CA LYS A 7 9.17 -19.21 4.70
C LYS A 7 10.01 -19.85 3.60
N THR A 8 9.38 -20.46 2.59
CA THR A 8 10.11 -21.10 1.47
C THR A 8 10.57 -20.13 0.38
N LEU A 9 9.91 -18.98 0.25
CA LEU A 9 10.11 -18.04 -0.86
C LEU A 9 10.75 -16.72 -0.46
N LEU A 10 10.71 -16.34 0.83
CA LEU A 10 11.27 -15.09 1.32
C LEU A 10 12.79 -15.05 1.13
N ARG A 11 13.28 -13.86 0.75
CA ARG A 11 14.70 -13.57 0.55
C ARG A 11 15.06 -12.31 1.33
N PRO A 12 16.32 -12.16 1.76
CA PRO A 12 16.78 -10.91 2.36
C PRO A 12 16.56 -9.72 1.41
N GLY A 13 16.10 -8.60 1.97
CA GLY A 13 15.92 -7.33 1.28
C GLY A 13 16.39 -6.17 2.14
N SER A 14 16.46 -4.98 1.55
CA SER A 14 16.79 -3.72 2.24
C SER A 14 15.75 -2.66 1.89
N LEU A 15 15.51 -1.73 2.82
CA LEU A 15 14.70 -0.55 2.58
C LEU A 15 15.52 0.63 1.99
N PHE A 16 16.83 0.45 1.81
CA PHE A 16 17.74 1.45 1.23
C PHE A 16 17.70 2.82 1.93
N ILE A 17 17.53 2.83 3.26
CA ILE A 17 17.30 4.06 4.03
C ILE A 17 18.47 5.04 3.89
N GLU A 18 19.70 4.54 3.93
CA GLU A 18 20.92 5.36 3.80
C GLU A 18 21.01 5.99 2.40
N ASP A 19 20.78 5.20 1.35
CA ASP A 19 20.84 5.67 -0.03
C ASP A 19 19.73 6.69 -0.32
N LEU A 20 18.51 6.42 0.16
CA LEU A 20 17.35 7.29 0.01
C LEU A 20 17.53 8.62 0.75
N SER A 21 18.26 8.64 1.87
CA SER A 21 18.56 9.88 2.61
C SER A 21 19.38 10.89 1.80
N GLN A 22 20.09 10.43 0.77
CA GLN A 22 20.93 11.26 -0.11
C GLN A 22 20.22 11.62 -1.44
N GLN A 23 19.02 11.10 -1.68
CA GLN A 23 18.28 11.40 -2.91
C GLN A 23 17.49 12.70 -2.78
N ASN A 24 17.21 13.31 -3.94
CA ASN A 24 16.34 14.47 -4.00
C ASN A 24 14.89 14.09 -3.68
N ASN A 25 14.18 15.00 -3.02
CA ASN A 25 12.74 14.85 -2.80
C ASN A 25 11.97 14.82 -4.13
N PHE A 26 10.81 14.17 -4.12
CA PHE A 26 9.91 14.16 -5.26
C PHE A 26 9.36 15.55 -5.60
N SER A 27 9.11 15.81 -6.89
CA SER A 27 8.57 17.08 -7.39
C SER A 27 7.05 17.05 -7.56
N LYS A 28 6.43 18.23 -7.64
CA LYS A 28 4.99 18.39 -7.90
C LYS A 28 4.65 18.06 -9.36
N GLU A 29 5.52 18.44 -10.28
CA GLU A 29 5.36 18.23 -11.72
C GLU A 29 5.55 16.75 -12.10
N GLY A 30 6.34 16.01 -11.31
CA GLY A 30 6.54 14.57 -11.45
C GLY A 30 5.54 13.78 -10.60
N TYR A 31 5.99 13.33 -9.42
CA TYR A 31 5.18 12.51 -8.51
C TYR A 31 3.82 13.14 -8.16
N GLY A 32 3.81 14.44 -7.86
CA GLY A 32 2.59 15.15 -7.48
C GLY A 32 1.55 15.31 -8.59
N SER A 33 1.90 15.01 -9.84
CA SER A 33 0.99 15.09 -10.99
C SER A 33 0.14 13.83 -11.17
N VAL A 34 0.54 12.71 -10.55
CA VAL A 34 -0.11 11.42 -10.72
C VAL A 34 -1.24 11.28 -9.69
N PRO A 35 -2.47 10.90 -10.09
CA PRO A 35 -3.52 10.59 -9.14
C PRO A 35 -3.12 9.47 -8.18
N LEU A 36 -3.33 9.69 -6.88
CA LEU A 36 -3.00 8.73 -5.83
C LEU A 36 -4.26 8.20 -5.16
N THR A 37 -4.34 6.88 -5.04
CA THR A 37 -5.34 6.16 -4.24
C THR A 37 -4.63 5.32 -3.19
N PHE A 38 -5.20 5.21 -2.00
CA PHE A 38 -4.71 4.34 -0.92
C PHE A 38 -5.76 3.27 -0.59
N ILE A 39 -5.34 2.01 -0.44
CA ILE A 39 -6.20 0.91 0.01
C ILE A 39 -5.78 0.52 1.43
N ILE A 40 -6.64 0.77 2.41
CA ILE A 40 -6.42 0.45 3.81
C ILE A 40 -6.67 -1.05 4.05
N CYS A 41 -5.76 -1.69 4.77
CA CYS A 41 -5.93 -3.06 5.28
C CYS A 41 -6.08 -3.00 6.81
N THR A 42 -7.27 -3.29 7.33
CA THR A 42 -7.62 -2.94 8.72
C THR A 42 -6.97 -3.84 9.78
N GLU A 43 -6.52 -5.04 9.40
CA GLU A 43 -5.86 -6.02 10.29
C GLU A 43 -4.36 -6.18 9.96
N ASP A 44 -3.78 -5.22 9.24
CA ASP A 44 -2.36 -5.18 8.97
C ASP A 44 -1.55 -4.96 10.27
N LEU A 45 -0.64 -5.88 10.56
CA LEU A 45 0.28 -5.81 11.70
C LEU A 45 1.69 -5.34 11.32
N GLY A 46 2.05 -5.35 10.03
CA GLY A 46 3.34 -4.85 9.52
C GLY A 46 3.32 -3.33 9.31
N VAL A 47 2.20 -2.81 8.81
CA VAL A 47 1.91 -1.37 8.67
C VAL A 47 0.60 -1.09 9.39
N PRO A 48 0.62 -0.86 10.72
CA PRO A 48 -0.59 -0.75 11.52
C PRO A 48 -1.56 0.34 11.03
N LEU A 49 -2.87 0.13 11.26
CA LEU A 49 -3.94 1.00 10.78
C LEU A 49 -3.71 2.50 11.11
N ASN A 50 -3.29 2.80 12.35
CA ASN A 50 -2.99 4.17 12.75
C ASN A 50 -1.86 4.81 11.92
N PHE A 51 -0.86 4.01 11.53
CA PHE A 51 0.23 4.49 10.67
C PHE A 51 -0.24 4.67 9.22
N GLN A 52 -1.07 3.77 8.69
CA GLN A 52 -1.71 3.97 7.38
C GLN A 52 -2.53 5.26 7.34
N LEU A 53 -3.37 5.51 8.36
CA LEU A 53 -4.16 6.75 8.48
C LEU A 53 -3.26 8.00 8.56
N TRP A 54 -2.15 7.91 9.31
CA TRP A 54 -1.16 8.99 9.36
C TRP A 54 -0.53 9.24 7.98
N MET A 55 -0.15 8.18 7.23
CA MET A 55 0.39 8.31 5.88
C MET A 55 -0.59 9.01 4.94
N ILE A 56 -1.86 8.60 4.96
CA ILE A 56 -2.93 9.19 4.13
C ILE A 56 -3.08 10.68 4.44
N GLN A 57 -3.18 11.03 5.73
CA GLN A 57 -3.32 12.42 6.16
C GLN A 57 -2.10 13.25 5.78
N ASN A 58 -0.90 12.75 6.05
CA ASN A 58 0.35 13.44 5.79
C ASN A 58 0.61 13.66 4.29
N ALA A 59 0.28 12.66 3.46
CA ALA A 59 0.41 12.75 2.00
C ALA A 59 -0.76 13.49 1.33
N GLY A 60 -1.83 13.82 2.06
CA GLY A 60 -3.00 14.51 1.51
C GLY A 60 -3.82 13.67 0.52
N ILE A 61 -3.79 12.34 0.66
CA ILE A 61 -4.49 11.41 -0.25
C ILE A 61 -5.99 11.47 0.05
N LYS A 62 -6.80 11.80 -0.97
CA LYS A 62 -8.26 11.92 -0.83
C LYS A 62 -9.00 10.67 -1.28
N ASP A 63 -8.43 9.93 -2.21
CA ASP A 63 -9.04 8.71 -2.73
C ASP A 63 -8.60 7.53 -1.89
N VAL A 64 -9.50 7.03 -1.05
CA VAL A 64 -9.19 6.00 -0.06
C VAL A 64 -10.27 4.93 -0.09
N LEU A 65 -9.82 3.68 -0.19
CA LEU A 65 -10.64 2.48 -0.10
C LEU A 65 -10.20 1.70 1.16
N GLU A 66 -11.07 0.85 1.67
CA GLU A 66 -10.79 0.04 2.86
C GLU A 66 -11.22 -1.41 2.63
N ILE A 67 -10.32 -2.35 2.90
CA ILE A 67 -10.60 -3.78 2.91
C ILE A 67 -10.60 -4.26 4.35
N LYS A 68 -11.81 -4.42 4.89
CA LYS A 68 -12.01 -4.90 6.27
C LYS A 68 -11.54 -6.34 6.43
N GLY A 69 -10.77 -6.57 7.47
CA GLY A 69 -10.19 -7.88 7.80
C GLY A 69 -9.08 -8.33 6.86
N ALA A 70 -8.54 -7.44 6.01
CA ALA A 70 -7.30 -7.73 5.29
C ALA A 70 -6.10 -7.55 6.22
N ASP A 71 -5.19 -8.51 6.18
CA ASP A 71 -3.86 -8.41 6.77
C ASP A 71 -2.90 -7.64 5.84
N HIS A 72 -1.60 -7.68 6.13
CA HIS A 72 -0.56 -7.04 5.31
C HIS A 72 -0.50 -7.56 3.86
N MET A 73 -1.05 -8.74 3.60
CA MET A 73 -1.00 -9.43 2.31
C MET A 73 -2.41 -9.54 1.73
N PRO A 74 -3.10 -8.43 1.40
CA PRO A 74 -4.50 -8.44 0.93
C PRO A 74 -4.68 -9.25 -0.36
N MET A 75 -3.62 -9.39 -1.17
CA MET A 75 -3.62 -10.22 -2.37
C MET A 75 -3.67 -11.73 -2.08
N LEU A 76 -3.39 -12.14 -0.84
CA LEU A 76 -3.48 -13.53 -0.36
C LEU A 76 -4.69 -13.70 0.57
N SER A 77 -4.88 -12.78 1.52
CA SER A 77 -5.94 -12.89 2.53
C SER A 77 -7.33 -12.47 2.02
N LYS A 78 -7.41 -11.48 1.12
CA LYS A 78 -8.65 -10.91 0.56
C LYS A 78 -8.56 -10.64 -0.96
N PRO A 79 -8.14 -11.62 -1.79
CA PRO A 79 -7.81 -11.41 -3.20
C PRO A 79 -8.97 -10.85 -4.03
N GLN A 80 -10.20 -11.32 -3.78
CA GLN A 80 -11.37 -10.85 -4.53
C GLN A 80 -11.70 -9.39 -4.20
N GLN A 81 -11.72 -9.03 -2.91
CA GLN A 81 -11.98 -7.64 -2.49
C GLN A 81 -10.90 -6.68 -3.00
N LEU A 82 -9.64 -7.14 -3.04
CA LEU A 82 -8.56 -6.37 -3.65
C LEU A 82 -8.79 -6.18 -5.15
N CYS A 83 -9.15 -7.25 -5.87
CA CYS A 83 -9.47 -7.17 -7.30
C CYS A 83 -10.62 -6.20 -7.58
N ASP A 84 -11.71 -6.30 -6.82
CA ASP A 84 -12.87 -5.41 -6.96
C ASP A 84 -12.48 -3.94 -6.70
N SER A 85 -11.64 -3.69 -5.69
CA SER A 85 -11.10 -2.36 -5.38
C SER A 85 -10.25 -1.81 -6.52
N LEU A 86 -9.37 -2.64 -7.10
CA LEU A 86 -8.54 -2.26 -8.25
C LEU A 86 -9.37 -1.98 -9.51
N LEU A 87 -10.40 -2.78 -9.78
CA LEU A 87 -11.34 -2.55 -10.88
C LEU A 87 -12.14 -1.25 -10.67
N HIS A 88 -12.54 -0.96 -9.44
CA HIS A 88 -13.18 0.32 -9.12
C HIS A 88 -12.27 1.51 -9.41
N ILE A 89 -11.01 1.45 -8.99
CA ILE A 89 -9.99 2.49 -9.29
C ILE A 89 -9.79 2.62 -10.80
N ALA A 90 -9.61 1.50 -11.50
CA ALA A 90 -9.40 1.51 -12.95
C ALA A 90 -10.57 2.17 -13.68
N ASN A 91 -11.81 1.86 -13.31
CA ASN A 91 -12.99 2.49 -13.90
C ASN A 91 -13.11 3.98 -13.56
N LYS A 92 -12.65 4.41 -12.38
CA LYS A 92 -12.71 5.80 -11.94
C LYS A 92 -11.74 6.71 -12.69
N TYR A 93 -10.57 6.18 -13.06
CA TYR A 93 -9.50 6.93 -13.73
C TYR A 93 -9.30 6.54 -15.20
N ALA A 94 -10.23 5.75 -15.77
CA ALA A 94 -10.27 5.39 -17.19
C ALA A 94 -10.52 6.60 -18.11
#